data_AF-A0A925J1Z2-F1
#
_entry.id   AF-A0A925J1Z2-F1
#
_cell.length_a   1.000
_cell.length_b   1.000
_cell.length_c   1.000
_cell.angle_alpha   90.00
_cell.angle_beta   90.00
_cell.angle_gamma   90.00
#
_symmetry.space_group_name_H-M   'P 1'
#
loop_
_entity.id
_entity.type
_entity.pdbx_description
1 polymer ?
#
loop_
_entity_poly.entity_id
_entity_poly.type
_entity_poly.pdbx_seq_one_letter_code
_entity_poly.pdbx_strand_id
1 'polypeptide(L)'
;MNFTFSPTPTAPAVVRPLVQNDALTENLARIALETGLAADALTGDFKADFKEILPLYQLDGRKLLLLGLGKSTDTEPSRGEPSRGEPLKSGQIIRAFRALFFQQKTKLPAHVSLDLRGCPAEWLEWDTWAGSLVFC
;
A
#
# COMPACT_ATOMS: atom_id res chain seq x y z
N MET A 1 -13.55 -0.38 15.82
CA MET A 1 -12.68 0.40 14.92
C MET A 1 -13.59 1.26 14.08
N ASN A 2 -13.39 2.59 14.08
CA ASN A 2 -14.17 3.49 13.24
C ASN A 2 -13.37 3.75 11.97
N PHE A 3 -13.96 3.46 10.82
CA PHE A 3 -13.39 3.78 9.52
C PHE A 3 -14.13 4.99 8.96
N THR A 4 -13.38 5.96 8.44
CA THR A 4 -13.93 7.12 7.74
C THR A 4 -13.30 7.21 6.37
N PHE A 5 -14.13 7.44 5.36
CA PHE A 5 -13.69 7.63 3.99
C PHE A 5 -13.56 9.13 3.74
N SER A 6 -12.38 9.54 3.29
CA SER A 6 -12.08 10.93 2.95
C SER A 6 -11.29 10.95 1.64
N PRO A 7 -11.58 11.89 0.72
CA PRO A 7 -10.80 12.04 -0.50
C PRO A 7 -9.36 12.49 -0.23
N THR A 8 -9.09 12.99 0.98
CA THR A 8 -7.77 13.46 1.39
C THR A 8 -7.37 12.79 2.71
N PRO A 9 -6.17 12.20 2.81
CA PRO A 9 -5.65 11.71 4.08
C PRO A 9 -5.59 12.86 5.08
N THR A 10 -6.05 12.65 6.32
CA THR A 10 -6.04 13.67 7.38
C THR A 10 -5.22 13.23 8.60
N ALA A 11 -4.86 11.96 8.69
CA ALA A 11 -4.07 11.44 9.79
C ALA A 11 -2.60 11.88 9.71
N PRO A 12 -1.89 11.96 10.86
CA PRO A 12 -0.47 12.30 10.92
C PRO A 12 0.46 11.25 10.28
N ALA A 13 -0.03 10.02 10.07
CA ALA A 13 0.66 9.00 9.30
C ALA A 13 -0.24 8.44 8.19
N VAL A 14 0.33 8.28 7.00
CA VAL A 14 -0.32 7.73 5.81
C VAL A 14 0.43 6.47 5.39
N VAL A 15 -0.28 5.37 5.19
CA VAL A 15 0.26 4.15 4.59
C VAL A 15 -0.21 4.07 3.15
N ARG A 16 0.74 3.93 2.22
CA ARG A 16 0.45 3.77 0.80
C ARG A 16 0.97 2.42 0.31
N PRO A 17 0.10 1.40 0.17
CA PRO A 17 0.46 0.16 -0.49
C PRO A 17 0.76 0.38 -1.97
N LEU A 18 1.77 -0.32 -2.48
CA LEU A 18 2.18 -0.31 -3.87
C LEU A 18 2.41 -1.75 -4.35
N VAL A 19 1.91 -2.03 -5.55
CA VAL A 19 2.10 -3.31 -6.24
C VAL A 19 3.36 -3.23 -7.09
N GLN A 20 4.14 -4.31 -7.11
CA GLN A 20 5.28 -4.42 -8.01
C GLN A 20 4.80 -4.77 -9.42
N ASN A 21 4.48 -3.74 -10.21
CA ASN A 21 4.00 -3.86 -11.59
C ASN A 21 4.58 -2.73 -12.48
N ASP A 22 4.18 -2.69 -13.74
CA ASP A 22 4.68 -1.71 -14.72
C ASP A 22 4.29 -0.26 -14.37
N ALA A 23 3.23 -0.06 -13.57
CA ALA A 23 2.79 1.24 -13.09
C ALA A 23 3.57 1.74 -11.85
N LEU A 24 4.44 0.90 -11.26
CA LEU A 24 5.20 1.25 -10.06
C LEU A 24 6.04 2.50 -10.28
N THR A 25 6.78 2.58 -11.39
CA THR A 25 7.65 3.71 -11.71
C THR A 25 6.87 5.03 -11.77
N GLU A 26 5.69 5.03 -12.39
CA GLU A 26 4.82 6.21 -12.45
C GLU A 26 4.30 6.60 -11.07
N ASN A 27 3.90 5.61 -10.27
CA ASN A 27 3.44 5.83 -8.90
C ASN A 27 4.56 6.42 -8.01
N LEU A 28 5.79 5.92 -8.12
CA LEU A 28 6.94 6.46 -7.40
C LEU A 28 7.29 7.87 -7.88
N ALA A 29 7.24 8.17 -9.18
CA ALA A 29 7.43 9.53 -9.67
C ALA A 29 6.42 10.51 -9.06
N ARG A 30 5.14 10.10 -8.92
CA ARG A 30 4.11 10.91 -8.27
C ARG A 30 4.38 11.11 -6.77
N ILE A 31 4.82 10.07 -6.07
CA ILE A 31 5.20 10.16 -4.65
C ILE A 31 6.42 11.05 -4.45
N ALA A 32 7.40 10.99 -5.37
CA ALA A 32 8.58 11.83 -5.33
C ALA A 32 8.19 13.32 -5.38
N LEU A 33 7.23 13.69 -6.22
CA LEU A 33 6.65 15.04 -6.25
C LEU A 33 5.96 15.42 -4.92
N GLU A 34 5.17 14.52 -4.33
CA GLU A 34 4.48 14.76 -3.05
C GLU A 34 5.46 14.92 -1.85
N THR A 35 6.64 14.30 -1.94
CA THR A 35 7.65 14.28 -0.87
C THR A 35 8.82 15.23 -1.10
N GLY A 36 8.91 15.84 -2.29
CA GLY A 36 10.05 16.67 -2.70
C GLY A 36 11.35 15.88 -2.92
N LEU A 37 11.26 14.55 -3.10
CA LEU A 37 12.40 13.69 -3.38
C LEU A 37 12.66 13.60 -4.88
N ALA A 38 13.88 13.21 -5.27
CA ALA A 38 14.18 12.86 -6.65
C ALA A 38 13.56 11.49 -6.99
N ALA A 39 12.88 11.40 -8.14
CA ALA A 39 12.22 10.17 -8.58
C ALA A 39 13.20 9.00 -8.73
N ASP A 40 14.41 9.27 -9.20
CA ASP A 40 15.47 8.26 -9.37
C ASP A 40 15.94 7.69 -8.03
N ALA A 41 16.07 8.54 -7.00
CA ALA A 41 16.43 8.09 -5.66
C ALA A 41 15.33 7.19 -5.08
N LEU A 42 14.07 7.61 -5.20
CA LEU A 42 12.94 6.83 -4.69
C LEU A 42 12.78 5.49 -5.43
N THR A 43 13.03 5.47 -6.74
CA THR A 43 13.00 4.24 -7.56
C THR A 43 14.19 3.34 -7.24
N GLY A 44 15.34 3.89 -6.84
CA GLY A 44 16.49 3.14 -6.33
C GLY A 44 16.19 2.44 -5.01
N ASP A 45 15.56 3.16 -4.09
CA ASP A 45 15.37 2.76 -2.69
C ASP A 45 14.11 1.93 -2.42
N PHE A 46 13.17 1.88 -3.35
CA PHE A 46 11.92 1.14 -3.18
C PHE A 46 11.53 0.34 -4.42
N LYS A 47 11.33 -0.97 -4.28
CA LYS A 47 10.99 -1.89 -5.38
C LYS A 47 9.58 -2.48 -5.29
N ALA A 48 8.84 -2.11 -4.24
CA ALA A 48 7.56 -2.69 -3.87
C ALA A 48 7.61 -4.20 -3.62
N ASP A 49 8.77 -4.71 -3.17
CA ASP A 49 8.94 -6.12 -2.84
C ASP A 49 8.01 -6.52 -1.68
N PHE A 50 7.66 -7.80 -1.57
CA PHE A 50 6.69 -8.23 -0.58
C PHE A 50 7.11 -7.91 0.86
N LYS A 51 6.28 -7.13 1.57
CA LYS A 51 6.52 -6.60 2.93
C LYS A 51 7.66 -5.59 3.04
N GLU A 52 8.16 -5.08 1.92
CA GLU A 52 9.08 -3.95 1.92
C GLU A 52 8.39 -2.73 2.54
N ILE A 53 9.09 -2.03 3.43
CA ILE A 53 8.56 -0.84 4.10
C ILE A 53 9.58 0.27 3.98
N LEU A 54 9.19 1.38 3.34
CA LEU A 54 10.00 2.58 3.26
C LEU A 54 9.29 3.74 3.96
N PRO A 55 9.76 4.18 5.14
CA PRO A 55 9.28 5.38 5.81
C PRO A 55 9.86 6.63 5.16
N LEU A 56 8.98 7.56 4.81
CA LEU A 56 9.27 8.87 4.23
C LEU A 56 8.52 9.96 5.01
N TYR A 57 8.81 11.22 4.69
CA TYR A 57 8.07 12.37 5.17
C TYR A 57 7.55 13.17 3.98
N GLN A 58 6.30 13.60 4.06
CA GLN A 58 5.70 14.51 3.09
C GLN A 58 6.15 15.94 3.37
N LEU A 59 6.01 16.81 2.37
CA LEU A 59 6.37 18.23 2.50
C LEU A 59 5.57 18.96 3.59
N ASP A 60 4.39 18.46 3.95
CA ASP A 60 3.56 18.97 5.04
C ASP A 60 3.94 18.42 6.43
N GLY A 61 5.03 17.65 6.53
CA GLY A 61 5.54 17.07 7.76
C GLY A 61 4.87 15.78 8.21
N ARG A 62 3.87 15.27 7.47
CA ARG A 62 3.25 13.98 7.78
C ARG A 62 4.15 12.82 7.42
N LYS A 63 4.02 11.73 8.18
CA LYS A 63 4.76 10.49 7.91
C LYS A 63 4.08 9.71 6.80
N LEU A 64 4.82 9.37 5.75
CA LEU A 64 4.37 8.47 4.69
C LEU A 64 5.08 7.12 4.85
N LEU A 65 4.35 6.03 4.78
CA LEU A 65 4.88 4.67 4.83
C LEU A 65 4.51 3.98 3.51
N LEU A 66 5.49 3.75 2.65
CA LEU A 66 5.29 2.91 1.48
C LEU A 66 5.32 1.45 1.91
N LEU A 67 4.37 0.67 1.42
CA LEU A 67 4.26 -0.77 1.70
C LEU A 67 4.30 -1.55 0.38
N GLY A 68 5.33 -2.35 0.20
CA GLY A 68 5.46 -3.24 -0.95
C GLY A 68 4.58 -4.47 -0.81
N LEU A 69 3.76 -4.72 -1.82
CA LEU A 69 2.87 -5.88 -1.89
C LEU A 69 3.48 -7.06 -2.65
N GLY A 70 4.62 -6.85 -3.32
CA GLY A 70 5.25 -7.81 -4.24
C GLY A 70 4.52 -7.89 -5.58
N LYS A 71 4.93 -8.86 -6.39
CA LYS A 71 4.26 -9.20 -7.66
C LYS A 71 3.08 -10.12 -7.37
N SER A 72 2.10 -10.11 -8.28
CA SER A 72 1.00 -11.08 -8.21
C SER A 72 1.46 -12.55 -8.27
N THR A 73 2.63 -12.79 -8.85
CA THR A 73 3.26 -14.12 -8.95
C THR A 73 3.94 -14.58 -7.66
N ASP A 74 4.20 -13.68 -6.69
CA ASP A 74 4.95 -14.01 -5.46
C ASP A 74 4.05 -14.70 -4.41
N THR A 75 2.95 -15.29 -4.86
CA THR A 75 2.04 -16.03 -4.00
C THR A 75 2.70 -17.34 -3.57
N GLU A 76 2.93 -17.47 -2.26
CA GLU A 76 3.15 -18.78 -1.61
C GLU A 76 2.07 -19.76 -2.07
N PRO A 77 2.44 -20.96 -2.57
CA PRO A 77 1.50 -21.89 -3.19
C PRO A 77 0.50 -22.41 -2.15
N SER A 78 -0.69 -21.82 -2.10
CA SER A 78 -1.84 -22.44 -1.47
C SER A 78 -2.49 -23.37 -2.49
N ARG A 79 -2.20 -24.68 -2.40
CA ARG A 79 -2.86 -25.81 -3.07
C ARG A 79 -3.77 -25.40 -4.25
N GLY A 80 -3.18 -25.15 -5.42
CA GLY A 80 -3.94 -24.79 -6.63
C GLY A 80 -3.05 -24.03 -7.60
N GLU A 81 -3.15 -24.37 -8.88
CA GLU A 81 -2.30 -23.90 -9.97
C GLU A 81 -2.24 -22.36 -10.08
N PRO A 82 -1.08 -21.76 -10.39
CA PRO A 82 -1.00 -20.35 -10.71
C PRO A 82 -1.58 -20.11 -12.12
N SER A 83 -2.76 -19.51 -12.22
CA SER A 83 -3.30 -19.09 -13.51
C SER A 83 -2.56 -17.83 -13.99
N ARG A 84 -2.23 -17.77 -15.28
CA ARG A 84 -1.57 -16.60 -15.91
C ARG A 84 -2.37 -15.33 -15.64
N GLY A 85 -1.81 -14.40 -14.86
CA GLY A 85 -2.39 -13.08 -14.64
C GLY A 85 -3.33 -12.95 -13.43
N GLU A 86 -3.26 -13.85 -12.44
CA GLU A 86 -4.07 -13.72 -11.21
C GLU A 86 -3.77 -12.42 -10.45
N PRO A 87 -4.79 -11.76 -9.85
CA PRO A 87 -4.59 -10.63 -8.94
C PRO A 87 -3.89 -11.08 -7.64
N LEU A 88 -3.26 -10.14 -6.93
CA LEU A 88 -2.72 -10.42 -5.59
C LEU A 88 -3.83 -10.95 -4.68
N LYS A 89 -3.56 -12.07 -3.99
CA LYS A 89 -4.53 -12.67 -3.07
C LYS A 89 -4.68 -11.79 -1.82
N SER A 90 -5.90 -11.55 -1.34
CA SER A 90 -6.16 -10.82 -0.06
C SER A 90 -5.30 -11.32 1.10
N GLY A 91 -5.06 -12.64 1.18
CA GLY A 91 -4.17 -13.22 2.20
C GLY A 91 -2.72 -12.70 2.16
N GLN A 92 -2.22 -12.29 1.01
CA GLN A 92 -0.91 -11.65 0.86
C GLN A 92 -0.96 -10.19 1.33
N ILE A 93 -2.00 -9.44 0.91
CA ILE A 93 -2.23 -8.05 1.32
C ILE A 93 -2.33 -7.95 2.85
N ILE A 94 -3.15 -8.81 3.47
CA ILE A 94 -3.31 -8.88 4.93
C ILE A 94 -1.96 -9.18 5.61
N ARG A 95 -1.14 -10.07 5.05
CA ARG A 95 0.19 -10.38 5.58
C ARG A 95 1.15 -9.19 5.49
N ALA A 96 1.11 -8.42 4.40
CA ALA A 96 1.90 -7.20 4.24
C ALA A 96 1.51 -6.13 5.26
N PHE A 97 0.22 -5.85 5.42
CA PHE A 97 -0.26 -4.89 6.42
C PHE A 97 0.07 -5.34 7.85
N ARG A 98 -0.11 -6.62 8.18
CA ARG A 98 0.27 -7.16 9.49
C ARG A 98 1.75 -6.96 9.77
N ALA A 99 2.62 -7.19 8.78
CA ALA A 99 4.06 -6.94 8.92
C ALA A 99 4.35 -5.45 9.17
N LEU A 100 3.72 -4.55 8.42
CA LEU A 100 3.85 -3.11 8.60
C LEU A 100 3.48 -2.68 10.01
N PHE A 101 2.28 -3.03 10.47
CA PHE A 101 1.83 -2.64 11.80
C PHE A 101 2.67 -3.30 12.89
N PHE A 102 3.11 -4.54 12.72
CA PHE A 102 3.98 -5.20 13.68
C PHE A 102 5.34 -4.49 13.82
N GLN A 103 5.95 -4.10 12.70
CA GLN A 103 7.28 -3.47 12.68
C GLN A 103 7.23 -1.98 13.06
N GLN A 104 6.14 -1.28 12.72
CA GLN A 104 6.02 0.16 12.91
C GLN A 104 5.14 0.56 14.10
N LYS A 105 4.56 -0.39 14.87
CA LYS A 105 3.63 -0.12 15.99
C LYS A 105 4.11 0.91 17.00
N THR A 106 5.42 0.96 17.30
CA THR A 106 5.98 1.91 18.28
C THR A 106 6.18 3.31 17.70
N LYS A 107 6.17 3.44 16.38
CA LYS A 107 6.41 4.69 15.64
C LYS A 107 5.16 5.17 14.88
N LEU A 108 4.02 4.51 15.09
CA LEU A 108 2.76 4.84 14.46
C LEU A 108 1.88 5.63 15.45
N PRO A 109 1.25 6.72 14.99
CA PRO A 109 0.26 7.43 15.79
C PRO A 109 -1.02 6.59 15.94
N ALA A 110 -1.89 6.99 16.87
CA ALA A 110 -3.16 6.32 17.13
C ALA A 110 -4.10 6.28 15.91
N HIS A 111 -3.95 7.23 14.99
CA HIS A 111 -4.72 7.33 13.76
C HIS A 111 -3.80 7.25 12.55
N VAL A 112 -4.12 6.36 11.61
CA VAL A 112 -3.39 6.16 10.36
C VAL A 112 -4.38 6.24 9.21
N SER A 113 -4.04 6.97 8.16
CA SER A 113 -4.80 6.98 6.91
C SER A 113 -4.22 5.94 5.95
N LEU A 114 -5.10 5.24 5.22
CA LEU A 114 -4.70 4.38 4.11
C LEU A 114 -4.96 5.12 2.80
N ASP A 115 -3.95 5.20 1.96
CA ASP A 115 -4.05 5.81 0.64
C ASP A 115 -3.92 4.72 -0.43
N LEU A 116 -5.03 4.42 -1.10
CA LEU A 116 -5.15 3.30 -2.03
C LEU A 116 -4.97 3.72 -3.50
N ARG A 117 -4.52 4.95 -3.78
CA ARG A 117 -4.33 5.45 -5.15
C ARG A 117 -3.29 4.67 -5.96
N GLY A 118 -2.46 3.85 -5.31
CA GLY A 118 -1.49 2.95 -5.95
C GLY A 118 -1.98 1.52 -6.15
N CYS A 119 -3.22 1.20 -5.75
CA CYS A 119 -3.82 -0.12 -5.89
C CYS A 119 -4.76 -0.19 -7.10
N PRO A 120 -4.92 -1.37 -7.72
CA PRO A 120 -5.94 -1.60 -8.75
C PRO A 120 -7.34 -1.30 -8.21
N ALA A 121 -8.19 -0.71 -9.05
CA ALA A 121 -9.57 -0.39 -8.68
C ALA A 121 -10.39 -1.64 -8.35
N GLU A 122 -10.08 -2.78 -8.95
CA GLU A 122 -10.77 -4.06 -8.69
C GLU A 122 -10.61 -4.57 -7.25
N TRP A 123 -9.62 -4.08 -6.49
CA TRP A 123 -9.46 -4.45 -5.07
C TRP A 123 -10.39 -3.66 -4.14
N LEU A 124 -10.99 -2.58 -4.66
CA LEU A 124 -11.96 -1.78 -3.95
C LEU A 124 -13.34 -2.33 -4.27
N GLU A 125 -13.74 -3.42 -3.59
CA GLU A 125 -15.10 -3.89 -3.69
C GLU A 125 -15.98 -3.08 -2.73
N TRP A 126 -16.87 -2.26 -3.30
CA TRP A 126 -17.85 -1.49 -2.56
C TRP A 126 -19.13 -2.30 -2.43
N ASP A 127 -19.34 -2.93 -1.27
CA ASP A 127 -20.59 -3.60 -0.99
C ASP A 127 -21.65 -2.59 -0.52
N THR A 128 -22.49 -2.18 -1.47
CA THR A 128 -23.56 -1.17 -1.25
C THR A 128 -24.56 -1.57 -0.16
N TRP A 129 -24.62 -2.85 0.23
CA TRP A 129 -25.56 -3.33 1.26
C TRP A 129 -25.06 -3.18 2.69
N ALA A 130 -23.74 -3.16 2.92
CA ALA A 130 -23.15 -3.12 4.26
C ALA A 130 -22.39 -1.81 4.57
N GLY A 131 -22.25 -0.91 3.60
CA GLY A 131 -21.47 0.33 3.77
C GLY A 131 -20.04 0.05 4.22
N SER A 132 -19.48 -1.08 3.82
CA SER A 132 -18.20 -1.61 4.32
C SER A 132 -17.33 -2.04 3.15
N LEU A 133 -16.05 -1.67 3.19
CA LEU A 133 -15.07 -2.06 2.18
C LEU A 133 -14.49 -3.42 2.56
N VAL A 134 -14.69 -4.41 1.70
CA VAL A 134 -14.11 -5.75 1.87
C VAL A 134 -12.86 -5.82 0.99
N PHE A 135 -11.73 -6.20 1.59
CA PHE A 135 -10.52 -6.52 0.83
C PHE A 135 -10.65 -7.97 0.34
N CYS A 136 -10.83 -8.16 -0.97
CA CYS A 136 -10.88 -9.46 -1.63
C CYS A 136 -9.50 -9.97 -2.07
#